data_AF-A0A4S5BM81-F1
#
_entry.id   AF-A0A4S5BM81-F1
#
_cell.length_a   1.000
_cell.length_b   1.000
_cell.length_c   1.000
_cell.angle_alpha   90.00
_cell.angle_beta   90.00
_cell.angle_gamma   90.00
#
_symmetry.space_group_name_H-M   'P 1'
#
loop_
_entity.id
_entity.type
_entity.pdbx_description
1 polymer ?
#
loop_
_entity_poly.entity_id
_entity_poly.type
_entity_poly.pdbx_seq_one_letter_code
_entity_poly.pdbx_strand_id
1 'polypeptide(L)'
;MSFRRRPGQRGLSLMDIVLMQLLLVMVCATPFVISWLNSMHVERSKGALIQASQHARALALRYADPTNGDAPTPSAPVAGIKLLPNAIVLVCRKDPSDSNCREGGSNVEWRADLSRGVGVAVTINQQNEVIFGFDHTGALLAQADFRISKGMEYEAGQLY
;
A
#
# COMPACT_ATOMS: atom_id res chain seq x y z
N MET A 1 -2.37 -58.16 50.92
CA MET A 1 -3.54 -57.83 50.09
C MET A 1 -3.23 -56.55 49.31
N SER A 2 -3.12 -56.64 47.98
CA SER A 2 -2.72 -55.52 47.11
C SER A 2 -3.95 -54.98 46.38
N PHE A 3 -4.38 -53.75 46.72
CA PHE A 3 -5.46 -53.04 46.02
C PHE A 3 -4.93 -52.47 44.69
N ARG A 4 -5.21 -53.16 43.58
CA ARG A 4 -5.06 -52.57 42.23
C ARG A 4 -6.13 -51.50 42.03
N ARG A 5 -5.75 -50.22 42.10
CA ARG A 5 -6.60 -49.11 41.65
C ARG A 5 -6.72 -49.17 40.13
N ARG A 6 -7.92 -49.44 39.62
CA ARG A 6 -8.24 -49.28 38.20
C ARG A 6 -8.14 -47.78 37.85
N PRO A 7 -7.51 -47.39 36.73
CA PRO A 7 -7.58 -46.01 36.27
C PRO A 7 -9.05 -45.68 36.01
N GLY A 8 -9.60 -44.77 36.79
CA GLY A 8 -10.97 -44.31 36.61
C GLY A 8 -11.08 -43.68 35.23
N GLN A 9 -11.97 -44.23 34.38
CA GLN A 9 -12.45 -43.53 33.19
C GLN A 9 -13.09 -42.23 33.66
N ARG A 10 -12.32 -41.13 33.64
CA ARG A 10 -12.89 -39.79 33.70
C ARG A 10 -13.56 -39.59 32.35
N GLY A 11 -14.88 -39.75 32.32
CA GLY A 11 -15.67 -39.42 31.14
C GLY A 11 -15.40 -37.96 30.76
N LEU A 12 -15.19 -37.70 29.47
CA LEU A 12 -15.15 -36.34 28.95
C LEU A 12 -16.39 -35.60 29.44
N SER A 13 -16.18 -34.50 30.15
CA SER A 13 -17.28 -33.63 30.54
C SER A 13 -17.85 -32.99 29.27
N LEU A 14 -19.17 -32.74 29.25
CA LEU A 14 -19.80 -31.99 28.16
C LEU A 14 -19.12 -30.62 27.95
N MET A 15 -18.62 -30.02 29.04
CA MET A 15 -17.79 -28.81 28.99
C MET A 15 -16.51 -28.98 28.17
N ASP A 16 -15.83 -30.12 28.28
CA ASP A 16 -14.56 -30.37 27.57
C ASP A 16 -14.80 -30.47 26.06
N ILE A 17 -15.93 -31.07 25.65
CA ILE A 17 -16.32 -31.17 24.24
C ILE A 17 -16.63 -29.78 23.66
N VAL A 18 -17.37 -28.95 24.39
CA VAL A 18 -17.68 -27.58 23.96
C VAL A 18 -16.39 -26.74 23.83
N LEU A 19 -15.48 -26.84 24.80
CA LEU A 19 -14.18 -26.15 24.76
C LEU A 19 -13.32 -26.60 23.57
N MET A 20 -13.23 -27.91 23.30
CA MET A 20 -12.53 -28.44 22.14
C MET A 20 -13.13 -27.93 20.82
N GLN A 21 -14.45 -27.93 20.70
CA GLN A 21 -15.13 -27.42 19.52
C GLN A 21 -14.83 -25.93 19.28
N LEU A 22 -14.82 -25.14 20.35
CA LEU A 22 -14.57 -23.70 20.29
C LEU A 22 -13.11 -23.40 19.90
N LEU A 23 -12.15 -24.14 20.46
CA LEU A 23 -10.74 -24.06 20.06
C LEU A 23 -10.54 -24.45 18.60
N LEU A 24 -11.19 -25.53 18.14
CA LEU A 24 -11.11 -25.97 16.75
C LEU A 24 -11.63 -24.89 15.79
N VAL A 25 -12.78 -24.28 16.11
CA VAL A 25 -13.34 -23.18 15.31
C VAL A 25 -12.39 -21.98 15.28
N MET A 26 -11.79 -21.61 16.41
CA MET A 26 -10.81 -20.52 16.44
C MET A 26 -9.58 -20.81 15.58
N VAL A 27 -9.04 -22.02 15.64
CA VAL A 27 -7.88 -22.41 14.82
C VAL A 27 -8.24 -22.38 13.33
N CYS A 28 -9.42 -22.87 12.95
CA CYS A 28 -9.87 -22.82 11.55
C CYS A 28 -10.19 -21.40 11.06
N ALA A 29 -10.66 -20.51 11.93
CA ALA A 29 -11.02 -19.14 11.56
C ALA A 29 -9.81 -18.21 11.41
N THR A 30 -8.72 -18.45 12.15
CA THR A 30 -7.52 -17.60 12.10
C THR A 30 -6.91 -17.39 10.71
N PRO A 31 -6.67 -18.42 9.86
CA PRO A 31 -6.12 -18.19 8.52
C PRO A 31 -7.03 -17.35 7.64
N PHE A 32 -8.36 -17.51 7.78
CA PHE A 32 -9.33 -16.73 7.04
C PHE A 32 -9.29 -15.24 7.45
N VAL A 33 -9.24 -14.96 8.75
CA VAL A 33 -9.13 -13.56 9.24
C VAL A 33 -7.81 -12.93 8.79
N ILE A 34 -6.71 -13.68 8.77
CA ILE A 34 -5.41 -13.17 8.31
C ILE A 34 -5.43 -12.83 6.81
N SER A 35 -5.96 -13.71 5.95
CA SER A 35 -6.08 -13.43 4.51
C SER A 35 -6.99 -12.23 4.26
N TRP A 36 -8.13 -12.14 4.96
CA TRP A 36 -9.04 -11.01 4.87
C TRP A 36 -8.37 -9.68 5.28
N LEU A 37 -7.62 -9.68 6.39
CA LEU A 37 -6.85 -8.51 6.81
C LEU A 37 -5.79 -8.12 5.77
N ASN A 38 -5.09 -9.10 5.19
CA ASN A 38 -4.09 -8.84 4.16
C ASN A 38 -4.69 -8.16 2.92
N SER A 39 -5.83 -8.66 2.43
CA SER A 39 -6.57 -8.07 1.32
C SER A 39 -7.00 -6.63 1.62
N MET A 40 -7.53 -6.37 2.82
CA MET A 40 -7.91 -5.02 3.24
C MET A 40 -6.74 -4.02 3.26
N HIS A 41 -5.52 -4.48 3.59
CA HIS A 41 -4.34 -3.62 3.52
C HIS A 41 -3.92 -3.32 2.08
N VAL A 42 -3.92 -4.32 1.20
CA VAL A 42 -3.58 -4.16 -0.21
C VAL A 42 -4.54 -3.15 -0.87
N GLU A 43 -5.84 -3.29 -0.65
CA GLU A 43 -6.86 -2.36 -1.19
C GLU A 43 -6.73 -0.94 -0.64
N ARG A 44 -6.40 -0.76 0.65
CA ARG A 44 -6.15 0.57 1.21
C ARG A 44 -4.93 1.24 0.59
N SER A 45 -3.84 0.49 0.39
CA SER A 45 -2.62 1.00 -0.24
C SER A 45 -2.88 1.37 -1.70
N LYS A 46 -3.68 0.57 -2.42
CA LYS A 46 -4.13 0.88 -3.79
C LYS A 46 -4.95 2.17 -3.82
N GLY A 47 -5.93 2.32 -2.94
CA GLY A 47 -6.72 3.54 -2.82
C GLY A 47 -5.86 4.78 -2.54
N ALA A 48 -4.88 4.67 -1.65
CA ALA A 48 -3.94 5.75 -1.36
C ALA A 48 -3.04 6.09 -2.56
N LEU A 49 -2.57 5.09 -3.32
CA LEU A 49 -1.78 5.30 -4.54
C LEU A 49 -2.60 5.99 -5.64
N ILE A 50 -3.85 5.57 -5.84
CA ILE A 50 -4.78 6.23 -6.78
C ILE A 50 -5.06 7.67 -6.33
N GLN A 51 -5.28 7.89 -5.04
CA GLN A 51 -5.46 9.24 -4.52
C GLN A 51 -4.21 10.11 -4.78
N ALA A 52 -3.01 9.55 -4.62
CA ALA A 52 -1.76 10.23 -4.93
C ALA A 52 -1.69 10.64 -6.41
N SER A 53 -2.07 9.73 -7.34
CA SER A 53 -2.08 10.02 -8.78
C SER A 53 -3.07 11.12 -9.15
N GLN A 54 -4.26 11.10 -8.56
CA GLN A 54 -5.25 12.17 -8.76
C GLN A 54 -4.77 13.52 -8.21
N HIS A 55 -4.10 13.55 -7.06
CA HIS A 55 -3.49 14.77 -6.54
C HIS A 55 -2.37 15.30 -7.43
N ALA A 56 -1.47 14.43 -7.89
CA ALA A 56 -0.39 14.81 -8.80
C ALA A 56 -0.93 15.35 -10.12
N ARG A 57 -1.94 14.68 -10.70
CA ARG A 57 -2.64 15.15 -11.90
C ARG A 57 -3.31 16.51 -11.70
N ALA A 58 -4.01 16.70 -10.57
CA ALA A 58 -4.63 17.97 -10.25
C ALA A 58 -3.60 19.10 -10.10
N LEU A 59 -2.44 18.82 -9.50
CA LEU A 59 -1.33 19.77 -9.41
C LEU A 59 -0.76 20.10 -10.80
N ALA A 60 -0.56 19.09 -11.65
CA ALA A 60 -0.07 19.28 -13.00
C ALA A 60 -1.00 20.20 -13.82
N LEU A 61 -2.32 19.97 -13.74
CA LEU A 61 -3.32 20.81 -14.38
C LEU A 61 -3.38 22.23 -13.80
N ARG A 62 -3.19 22.37 -12.48
CA ARG A 62 -3.17 23.68 -11.81
C ARG A 62 -1.97 24.53 -12.21
N TYR A 63 -0.83 23.90 -12.44
CA TYR A 63 0.43 24.56 -12.82
C TYR A 63 0.73 24.45 -14.32
N ALA A 64 -0.27 24.12 -15.13
CA ALA A 64 -0.16 24.01 -16.59
C ALA A 64 0.13 25.36 -17.27
N ASP A 65 -0.10 26.49 -16.57
CA ASP A 65 0.08 27.82 -17.14
C ASP A 65 1.58 28.20 -17.26
N PRO A 66 2.10 28.41 -18.48
CA PRO A 66 3.51 28.72 -18.73
C PRO A 66 3.94 30.10 -18.18
N THR A 67 3.00 30.92 -17.70
CA THR A 67 3.29 32.27 -17.16
C THR A 67 4.07 32.27 -15.84
N ASN A 68 4.23 31.10 -15.18
CA ASN A 68 4.99 30.96 -13.93
C ASN A 68 6.54 30.91 -14.10
N GLY A 69 7.06 31.37 -15.24
CA GLY A 69 8.48 31.73 -15.42
C GLY A 69 9.37 30.64 -16.00
N ASP A 70 8.96 29.38 -15.95
CA ASP A 70 9.59 28.27 -16.65
C ASP A 70 8.57 27.76 -17.68
N ALA A 71 8.66 28.16 -18.94
CA ALA A 71 7.80 27.61 -19.99
C ALA A 71 8.04 26.09 -20.01
N PRO A 72 7.08 25.25 -19.58
CA PRO A 72 7.30 23.83 -19.54
C PRO A 72 7.44 23.38 -20.98
N THR A 73 8.58 22.77 -21.32
CA THR A 73 8.64 21.99 -22.55
C THR A 73 7.52 20.94 -22.49
N PRO A 74 6.92 20.57 -23.63
CA PRO A 74 5.76 19.65 -23.65
C PRO A 74 6.07 18.29 -22.99
N SER A 75 7.34 17.97 -22.78
CA SER A 75 7.85 16.75 -22.14
C SER A 75 8.38 16.93 -20.71
N ALA A 76 8.35 18.15 -20.13
CA ALA A 76 8.82 18.38 -18.77
C ALA A 76 7.75 18.01 -17.73
N PRO A 77 8.14 17.34 -16.61
CA PRO A 77 7.23 17.07 -15.51
C PRO A 77 6.85 18.35 -14.76
N VAL A 78 5.55 18.66 -14.72
CA VAL A 78 5.00 19.84 -14.02
C VAL A 78 4.61 19.49 -12.58
N ALA A 79 4.23 18.22 -12.36
CA ALA A 79 4.09 17.62 -11.05
C ALA A 79 4.54 16.16 -11.15
N GLY A 80 4.77 15.52 -10.02
CA GLY A 80 5.16 14.12 -10.04
C GLY A 80 5.00 13.41 -8.72
N ILE A 81 5.23 12.12 -8.80
CA ILE A 81 5.16 11.20 -7.68
C ILE A 81 6.52 10.57 -7.47
N LYS A 82 6.94 10.53 -6.22
CA LYS A 82 8.14 9.85 -5.77
C LYS A 82 7.77 8.79 -4.75
N LEU A 83 7.98 7.53 -5.11
CA LEU A 83 7.90 6.39 -4.22
C LEU A 83 9.26 6.23 -3.55
N LEU A 84 9.27 6.22 -2.22
CA LEU A 84 10.45 5.96 -1.39
C LEU A 84 10.51 4.47 -1.00
N PRO A 85 11.70 3.93 -0.67
CA PRO A 85 11.90 2.51 -0.37
C PRO A 85 11.09 1.97 0.83
N ASN A 86 10.58 2.85 1.69
CA ASN A 86 9.70 2.52 2.81
C ASN A 86 8.20 2.54 2.43
N ALA A 87 7.87 2.47 1.14
CA ALA A 87 6.52 2.60 0.59
C ALA A 87 5.81 3.90 0.97
N ILE A 88 6.58 4.97 1.23
CA ILE A 88 6.05 6.32 1.33
C ILE A 88 5.96 6.91 -0.06
N VAL A 89 4.79 7.47 -0.37
CA VAL A 89 4.55 8.19 -1.60
C VAL A 89 4.50 9.67 -1.30
N LEU A 90 5.33 10.42 -2.01
CA LEU A 90 5.35 11.88 -2.02
C LEU A 90 4.80 12.37 -3.36
N VAL A 91 3.90 13.33 -3.29
CA VAL A 91 3.42 14.08 -4.46
C VAL A 91 4.08 15.45 -4.40
N CYS A 92 4.82 15.76 -5.45
CA CYS A 92 5.63 16.95 -5.54
C CYS A 92 5.12 17.90 -6.61
N ARG A 93 5.20 19.20 -6.30
CA ARG A 93 5.10 20.29 -7.25
C ARG A 93 6.42 20.39 -8.01
N LYS A 94 6.36 20.58 -9.33
CA LYS A 94 7.51 20.52 -10.26
C LYS A 94 8.09 19.11 -10.40
N ASP A 95 9.30 19.04 -10.97
CA ASP A 95 10.01 17.81 -11.23
C ASP A 95 10.23 16.99 -9.94
N PRO A 96 9.72 15.76 -9.86
CA PRO A 96 9.90 14.89 -8.71
C PRO A 96 11.35 14.40 -8.49
N SER A 97 12.24 14.61 -9.47
CA SER A 97 13.69 14.37 -9.31
C SER A 97 14.41 15.51 -8.57
N ASP A 98 13.76 16.67 -8.37
CA ASP A 98 14.33 17.77 -7.59
C ASP A 98 14.64 17.32 -6.15
N SER A 99 15.80 17.75 -5.66
CA SER A 99 16.21 17.64 -4.26
C SER A 99 15.17 18.16 -3.25
N ASN A 100 14.31 19.11 -3.65
CA ASN A 100 13.23 19.63 -2.84
C ASN A 100 12.01 18.70 -2.78
N CYS A 101 11.93 17.68 -3.64
CA CYS A 101 10.98 16.58 -3.58
C CYS A 101 11.54 15.44 -2.69
N ARG A 102 11.55 15.70 -1.39
CA ARG A 102 11.98 14.76 -0.33
C ARG A 102 11.13 14.96 0.91
N GLU A 103 11.17 14.03 1.87
CA GLU A 103 10.44 14.21 3.13
C GLU A 103 10.81 15.54 3.80
N GLY A 104 9.80 16.37 4.08
CA GLY A 104 9.98 17.71 4.65
C GLY A 104 10.47 18.79 3.68
N GLY A 105 10.61 18.46 2.38
CA GLY A 105 10.99 19.42 1.34
C GLY A 105 9.85 20.38 0.95
N SER A 106 10.21 21.56 0.46
CA SER A 106 9.26 22.63 0.13
C SER A 106 8.34 22.32 -1.06
N ASN A 107 8.72 21.35 -1.90
CA ASN A 107 7.94 20.99 -3.08
C ASN A 107 6.93 19.87 -2.80
N VAL A 108 6.92 19.29 -1.59
CA VAL A 108 5.96 18.23 -1.24
C VAL A 108 4.62 18.87 -0.87
N GLU A 109 3.60 18.58 -1.67
CA GLU A 109 2.24 19.07 -1.45
C GLU A 109 1.38 18.01 -0.74
N TRP A 110 1.67 16.73 -0.98
CA TRP A 110 0.93 15.63 -0.37
C TRP A 110 1.84 14.43 -0.09
N ARG A 111 1.54 13.72 0.98
CA ARG A 111 2.29 12.56 1.45
C ARG A 111 1.32 11.49 1.95
N ALA A 112 1.57 10.24 1.56
CA ALA A 112 0.94 9.10 2.17
C ALA A 112 1.94 7.98 2.42
N ASP A 113 1.65 7.22 3.47
CA ASP A 113 2.33 5.98 3.78
C ASP A 113 1.48 4.82 3.24
N LEU A 114 2.01 4.08 2.25
CA LEU A 114 1.35 2.90 1.70
C LEU A 114 1.65 1.65 2.53
N SER A 115 2.59 1.72 3.48
CA SER A 115 2.99 0.63 4.38
C SER A 115 2.09 0.48 5.60
N ARG A 116 0.84 1.00 5.59
CA ARG A 116 -0.13 0.98 6.71
C ARG A 116 -0.58 -0.43 7.19
N GLY A 117 0.25 -1.44 7.01
CA GLY A 117 0.32 -2.67 7.78
C GLY A 117 1.70 -3.30 7.59
N VAL A 118 2.22 -3.97 8.62
CA VAL A 118 3.49 -4.71 8.55
C VAL A 118 3.49 -5.64 7.33
N GLY A 119 4.57 -5.60 6.55
CA GLY A 119 4.78 -6.51 5.42
C GLY A 119 4.03 -6.16 4.12
N VAL A 120 3.51 -4.94 3.97
CA VAL A 120 3.06 -4.44 2.66
C VAL A 120 4.29 -4.03 1.84
N ALA A 121 4.45 -4.63 0.66
CA ALA A 121 5.43 -4.21 -0.33
C ALA A 121 4.71 -3.48 -1.48
N VAL A 122 5.27 -2.35 -1.91
CA VAL A 122 4.78 -1.60 -3.07
C VAL A 122 5.91 -1.44 -4.05
N THR A 123 5.66 -1.84 -5.29
CA THR A 123 6.58 -1.66 -6.41
C THR A 123 5.86 -0.92 -7.53
N ILE A 124 6.59 -0.05 -8.21
CA ILE A 124 6.15 0.55 -9.47
C ILE A 124 7.22 0.16 -10.49
N ASN A 125 6.83 -0.33 -11.66
CA ASN A 125 7.75 -0.83 -12.67
C ASN A 125 8.81 -1.80 -12.09
N GLN A 126 8.39 -2.65 -11.13
CA GLN A 126 9.23 -3.62 -10.40
C GLN A 126 10.32 -3.01 -9.49
N GLN A 127 10.25 -1.71 -9.20
CA GLN A 127 11.18 -0.99 -8.34
C GLN A 127 10.50 -0.49 -7.07
N ASN A 128 11.21 -0.55 -5.94
CA ASN A 128 10.74 -0.06 -4.63
C ASN A 128 10.93 1.46 -4.46
N GLU A 129 11.67 2.08 -5.37
CA GLU A 129 11.90 3.52 -5.42
C GLU A 129 11.77 3.94 -6.88
N VAL A 130 10.78 4.78 -7.18
CA VAL A 130 10.48 5.23 -8.54
C VAL A 130 10.00 6.66 -8.50
N ILE A 131 10.37 7.36 -9.55
CA ILE A 131 9.93 8.71 -9.83
C ILE A 131 9.18 8.69 -11.17
N PHE A 132 7.98 9.26 -11.20
CA PHE A 132 7.25 9.48 -12.45
C PHE A 132 6.51 10.81 -12.40
N GLY A 133 6.36 11.43 -13.57
CA GLY A 133 5.85 12.79 -13.72
C GLY A 133 4.59 12.85 -14.57
N PHE A 134 3.87 13.95 -14.40
CA PHE A 134 2.73 14.35 -15.21
C PHE A 134 3.09 15.60 -16.01
N ASP A 135 2.66 15.65 -17.26
CA ASP A 135 2.79 16.82 -18.11
C ASP A 135 1.73 17.89 -17.77
N HIS A 136 1.78 19.04 -18.46
CA HIS A 136 0.82 20.13 -18.32
C HIS A 136 -0.63 19.76 -18.71
N THR A 137 -0.85 18.65 -19.42
CA THR A 137 -2.18 18.12 -19.73
C THR A 137 -2.70 17.16 -18.65
N GLY A 138 -1.86 16.86 -17.65
CA GLY A 138 -2.15 15.87 -16.62
C GLY A 138 -2.03 14.44 -17.13
N ALA A 139 -1.34 14.21 -18.24
CA ALA A 139 -1.00 12.88 -18.73
C ALA A 139 0.31 12.40 -18.09
N LEU A 140 0.41 11.09 -17.83
CA LEU A 140 1.68 10.49 -17.38
C LEU A 140 2.72 10.56 -18.50
N LEU A 141 3.94 10.99 -18.15
CA LEU A 141 5.08 11.04 -19.07
C LEU A 141 5.66 9.65 -19.36
N ALA A 142 5.46 8.69 -18.47
CA ALA A 142 5.91 7.31 -18.61
C ALA A 142 4.88 6.37 -17.98
N GLN A 143 4.73 5.17 -18.55
CA GLN A 143 3.86 4.17 -17.98
C GLN A 143 4.32 3.77 -16.57
N ALA A 144 3.36 3.67 -15.65
CA ALA A 144 3.62 3.31 -14.25
C ALA A 144 2.73 2.11 -13.88
N ASP A 145 3.29 0.92 -14.01
CA ASP A 145 2.65 -0.33 -13.60
C ASP A 145 2.93 -0.56 -12.12
N PHE A 146 1.89 -0.59 -11.29
CA PHE A 146 2.05 -0.83 -9.86
C PHE A 146 1.79 -2.29 -9.51
N ARG A 147 2.46 -2.75 -8.46
CA ARG A 147 2.16 -4.00 -7.77
C ARG A 147 2.26 -3.79 -6.27
N ILE A 148 1.20 -4.12 -5.55
CA ILE A 148 1.10 -4.05 -4.10
C ILE A 148 0.89 -5.48 -3.60
N SER A 149 1.66 -5.92 -2.61
CA SER A 149 1.52 -7.27 -2.05
C SER A 149 1.62 -7.28 -0.53
N LYS A 150 0.91 -8.23 0.09
CA LYS A 150 1.01 -8.55 1.51
C LYS A 150 0.72 -10.03 1.74
N GLY A 151 1.73 -10.79 2.17
CA GLY A 151 1.62 -12.24 2.29
C GLY A 151 1.37 -12.89 0.93
N MET A 152 0.27 -13.64 0.80
CA MET A 152 -0.15 -14.27 -0.46
C MET A 152 -1.06 -13.38 -1.31
N GLU A 153 -1.58 -12.28 -0.74
CA GLU A 153 -2.45 -11.35 -1.44
C GLU A 153 -1.63 -10.35 -2.25
N TYR A 154 -2.06 -10.06 -3.47
CA TYR A 154 -1.46 -9.03 -4.29
C TYR A 154 -2.48 -8.39 -5.23
N GLU A 155 -2.24 -7.13 -5.57
CA GLU A 155 -2.96 -6.38 -6.58
C GLU A 155 -1.93 -5.76 -7.53
N ALA A 156 -2.26 -5.74 -8.82
CA ALA A 156 -1.45 -5.12 -9.85
C ALA A 156 -2.32 -4.36 -10.83
N GLY A 157 -1.79 -3.29 -11.40
CA GLY A 157 -2.52 -2.46 -12.34
C GLY A 157 -1.63 -1.37 -12.92
N GLN A 158 -2.26 -0.46 -13.66
CA GLN A 158 -1.57 0.68 -14.27
C GLN A 158 -2.14 1.98 -13.70
N LEU A 159 -1.27 2.96 -13.50
CA LEU A 159 -1.68 4.33 -13.20
C LEU A 159 -1.95 5.08 -14.52
N TYR A 160 -3.06 5.82 -14.54
CA TYR A 160 -3.51 6.66 -15.65
C TYR A 160 -3.78 8.10 -15.19
#